data_AF-A0A959T1Q2-F1
#
_entry.id   AF-A0A959T1Q2-F1
#
_cell.length_a   1.000
_cell.length_b   1.000
_cell.length_c   1.000
_cell.angle_alpha   90.00
_cell.angle_beta   90.00
_cell.angle_gamma   90.00
#
_symmetry.space_group_name_H-M   'P 1'
#
loop_
_entity.id
_entity.type
_entity.pdbx_description
1 polymer ?
#
loop_
_entity_poly.entity_id
_entity_poly.type
_entity_poly.pdbx_seq_one_letter_code
_entity_poly.pdbx_strand_id
1 'polypeptide(L)'
;MNRAAFYACILLLATGCAPMLNKRDPAATINSDPPGAIVFVEGVERGTTPMTYTWEERDGLDVEMELRKAGYHTSTLRFRCDDHDGVLLADALLLHIPYLVDRNSPRMRKLGFQEVTVPLYLEPRQDQRTFLVPVAPMDVDLTDTDLGTADGKPLDDGRDGPFRDLGGASSSAGTIVGALKGTWIDARTYYKGSSKGAELLQQGKVLLRPVLRDLDATFTEKRGRYSGPLDASIDWVFLSGMRQDSVLHTVPMRTRLDLVTTHRTEVMTELLRHAARRLAEDPDLPAVLAGIHKEAVLAGRGEAISVKTPAPLAFEGRKDMLSTLVKAVTTIQTSDGHGSGFLITNDGYIITNEHVVEKDPVVKVRFEQGFTLDGRVVKVNRDLDLALVKVDATDLPALSIGDDTGLLLGEELFAIGTPLDVSLGQSVSRGILSGTREIEGRRLLQTDVSINPGNSGGPLVDENGKVVGVATLKLSGEGLEGLGFAVPISVALDMLNLQFAP
;
A
#
# COMPACT_ATOMS: atom_id res chain seq x y z
N MET A 1 1.81 22.07 -1.64
CA MET A 1 3.15 21.96 -1.03
C MET A 1 3.73 20.59 -1.36
N ASN A 2 4.74 20.57 -2.22
CA ASN A 2 5.43 19.36 -2.68
C ASN A 2 5.96 18.53 -1.50
N ARG A 3 5.52 17.27 -1.40
CA ARG A 3 6.11 16.26 -0.53
C ARG A 3 6.37 15.00 -1.35
N ALA A 4 7.60 14.84 -1.84
CA ALA A 4 8.21 13.54 -2.16
C ALA A 4 9.65 13.77 -2.63
N ALA A 5 10.61 13.68 -1.72
CA ALA A 5 12.02 13.47 -2.04
C ALA A 5 12.60 12.60 -0.93
N PHE A 6 12.37 11.29 -1.03
CA PHE A 6 13.04 10.31 -0.19
C PHE A 6 14.37 9.97 -0.87
N TYR A 7 15.45 10.63 -0.43
CA TYR A 7 16.81 10.37 -0.88
C TYR A 7 17.32 9.05 -0.28
N ALA A 8 17.61 8.06 -1.10
CA ALA A 8 18.42 6.91 -0.71
C ALA A 8 19.87 7.18 -1.17
N CYS A 9 20.67 7.83 -0.31
CA CYS A 9 22.11 7.94 -0.50
C CYS A 9 22.79 6.64 -0.03
N ILE A 10 23.42 5.90 -0.94
CA ILE A 10 24.32 4.80 -0.59
C ILE A 10 25.74 5.36 -0.52
N LEU A 11 26.31 5.40 0.69
CA LEU A 11 27.71 5.77 0.96
C LEU A 11 28.48 4.49 1.31
N LEU A 12 29.49 4.13 0.51
CA LEU A 12 30.42 3.03 0.80
C LEU A 12 31.78 3.61 1.20
N LEU A 13 32.25 3.28 2.39
CA LEU A 13 33.59 3.62 2.91
C LEU A 13 34.35 2.33 3.22
N ALA A 14 35.57 2.19 2.72
CA ALA A 14 36.48 1.10 3.09
C ALA A 14 37.90 1.64 3.32
N THR A 15 38.46 1.36 4.49
CA THR A 15 39.83 1.73 4.92
C THR A 15 40.78 0.53 4.85
N GLY A 16 42.05 0.75 4.48
CA GLY A 16 43.15 -0.19 4.77
C GLY A 16 44.30 -0.33 3.75
N CYS A 17 45.46 0.25 4.10
CA CYS A 17 46.88 -0.08 3.83
C CYS A 17 47.47 -0.29 2.41
N ALA A 18 48.60 0.40 2.15
CA ALA A 18 49.49 0.39 0.98
C ALA A 18 50.48 -0.80 0.97
N PRO A 19 51.41 -0.97 -0.01
CA PRO A 19 51.52 -0.44 -1.37
C PRO A 19 51.67 -1.57 -2.43
N MET A 20 51.00 -1.46 -3.58
CA MET A 20 51.46 -2.11 -4.81
C MET A 20 51.16 -1.21 -6.00
N LEU A 21 52.22 -0.84 -6.72
CA LEU A 21 52.17 -0.37 -8.10
C LEU A 21 51.47 -1.44 -8.95
N ASN A 22 50.15 -1.33 -9.13
CA ASN A 22 49.45 -2.06 -10.18
C ASN A 22 48.04 -1.48 -10.42
N LYS A 23 47.83 -1.00 -11.65
CA LYS A 23 46.57 -0.84 -12.40
C LYS A 23 45.29 -0.90 -11.54
N ARG A 24 44.72 0.26 -11.20
CA ARG A 24 43.32 0.35 -10.77
C ARG A 24 42.59 1.20 -11.80
N ASP A 25 41.59 0.59 -12.42
CA ASP A 25 40.84 1.16 -13.55
C ASP A 25 40.02 2.38 -13.05
N PRO A 26 40.13 3.56 -13.69
CA PRO A 26 39.20 4.67 -13.47
C PRO A 26 37.83 4.39 -14.10
N ALA A 27 37.63 3.19 -14.65
CA ALA A 27 36.41 2.80 -15.33
C ALA A 27 35.50 1.93 -14.45
N ALA A 28 34.19 2.18 -14.54
CA ALA A 28 33.15 1.33 -13.98
C ALA A 28 32.01 1.12 -14.97
N THR A 29 31.41 -0.07 -14.96
CA THR A 29 30.24 -0.40 -15.77
C THR A 29 28.97 -0.01 -15.02
N ILE A 30 28.14 0.81 -15.64
CA ILE A 30 26.86 1.26 -15.11
C ILE A 30 25.74 0.47 -15.79
N ASN A 31 25.03 -0.34 -15.01
CA ASN A 31 23.87 -1.10 -15.44
C ASN A 31 22.59 -0.47 -14.88
N SER A 32 21.45 -0.77 -15.48
CA SER A 32 20.13 -0.49 -14.90
C SER A 32 19.30 -1.75 -14.86
N ASP A 33 18.37 -1.79 -13.91
CA ASP A 33 17.34 -2.81 -13.84
C ASP A 33 15.95 -2.14 -13.85
N PRO A 34 15.15 -2.29 -14.93
CA PRO A 34 15.45 -3.06 -16.15
C PRO A 34 16.53 -2.40 -17.03
N PRO A 35 17.20 -3.16 -17.92
CA PRO A 35 18.29 -2.67 -18.77
C PRO A 35 17.82 -1.64 -19.82
N GLY A 36 18.77 -0.91 -20.42
CA GLY A 36 18.50 0.05 -21.48
C GLY A 36 17.94 1.39 -21.00
N ALA A 37 18.39 1.87 -19.85
CA ALA A 37 18.14 3.24 -19.40
C ALA A 37 19.14 4.20 -20.05
N ILE A 38 18.69 5.41 -20.37
CA ILE A 38 19.55 6.47 -20.91
C ILE A 38 20.34 7.08 -19.74
N VAL A 39 21.66 7.13 -19.87
CA VAL A 39 22.58 7.65 -18.87
C VAL A 39 22.93 9.10 -19.20
N PHE A 40 22.68 9.99 -18.26
CA PHE A 40 23.12 11.38 -18.27
C PHE A 40 24.21 11.55 -17.22
N VAL A 41 25.31 12.21 -17.57
CA VAL A 41 26.39 12.57 -16.64
C VAL A 41 26.48 14.08 -16.60
N GLU A 42 26.27 14.68 -15.43
CA GLU A 42 26.21 16.15 -15.26
C GLU A 42 25.24 16.81 -16.25
N GLY A 43 24.06 16.18 -16.45
CA GLY A 43 23.01 16.64 -17.36
C GLY A 43 23.26 16.36 -18.85
N VAL A 44 24.38 15.76 -19.23
CA VAL A 44 24.71 15.45 -20.64
C VAL A 44 24.50 13.97 -20.93
N GLU A 45 23.73 13.65 -21.98
CA GLU A 45 23.51 12.27 -22.43
C GLU A 45 24.82 11.61 -22.86
N ARG A 46 25.08 10.39 -22.37
CA ARG A 46 26.30 9.62 -22.64
C ARG A 46 26.05 8.28 -23.33
N GLY A 47 24.83 7.74 -23.27
CA GLY A 47 24.48 6.48 -23.90
C GLY A 47 23.36 5.75 -23.16
N THR A 48 23.30 4.42 -23.33
CA THR A 48 22.34 3.55 -22.64
C THR A 48 23.05 2.47 -21.82
N THR A 49 22.44 2.01 -20.74
CA THR A 49 22.96 0.90 -19.94
C THR A 49 22.85 -0.43 -20.70
N PRO A 50 23.84 -1.34 -20.57
CA PRO A 50 25.10 -1.20 -19.83
C PRO A 50 26.06 -0.17 -20.47
N MET A 51 26.61 0.75 -19.66
CA MET A 51 27.54 1.80 -20.11
C MET A 51 28.83 1.79 -19.29
N THR A 52 29.99 1.71 -19.94
CA THR A 52 31.27 1.93 -19.25
C THR A 52 31.52 3.42 -19.09
N TYR A 53 31.55 3.88 -17.84
CA TYR A 53 32.00 5.23 -17.50
C TYR A 53 33.48 5.20 -17.12
N THR A 54 34.28 6.13 -17.65
CA THR A 54 35.68 6.31 -17.26
C THR A 54 35.85 7.68 -16.63
N TRP A 55 36.31 7.72 -15.38
CA TRP A 55 36.53 8.94 -14.64
C TRP A 55 37.67 9.76 -15.24
N GLU A 56 37.44 11.04 -15.50
CA GLU A 56 38.45 11.97 -15.99
C GLU A 56 38.80 13.05 -14.95
N GLU A 57 39.99 13.66 -15.04
CA GLU A 57 40.42 14.67 -14.05
C GLU A 57 39.49 15.89 -13.98
N ARG A 58 38.89 16.26 -15.11
CA ARG A 58 37.95 17.38 -15.25
C ARG A 58 36.61 17.13 -14.55
N ASP A 59 36.29 15.89 -14.21
CA ASP A 59 35.02 15.51 -13.58
C ASP A 59 34.98 15.91 -12.08
N GLY A 60 36.07 16.43 -11.52
CA GLY A 60 36.10 16.89 -10.12
C GLY A 60 36.20 15.72 -9.12
N LEU A 61 35.67 15.88 -7.90
CA LEU A 61 35.69 14.82 -6.86
C LEU A 61 34.37 14.04 -6.79
N ASP A 62 33.28 14.65 -7.24
CA ASP A 62 31.95 14.07 -7.23
C ASP A 62 31.38 14.16 -8.64
N VAL A 63 30.73 13.09 -9.09
CA VAL A 63 30.01 13.04 -10.37
C VAL A 63 28.59 12.57 -10.12
N GLU A 64 27.63 13.36 -10.58
CA GLU A 64 26.23 13.00 -10.59
C GLU A 64 25.83 12.40 -11.93
N MET A 65 25.19 11.24 -11.87
CA MET A 65 24.60 10.56 -13.01
C MET A 65 23.11 10.39 -12.82
N GLU A 66 22.35 10.57 -13.89
CA GLU A 66 20.93 10.25 -13.93
C GLU A 66 20.68 9.12 -14.91
N LEU A 67 19.87 8.16 -14.50
CA LEU A 67 19.37 7.11 -15.35
C LEU A 67 17.89 7.37 -15.60
N ARG A 68 17.56 7.61 -16.88
CA ARG A 68 16.20 7.90 -17.32
C ARG A 68 15.71 6.79 -18.23
N LYS A 69 14.55 6.21 -17.91
CA LYS A 69 13.88 5.22 -18.75
C LYS A 69 12.40 5.57 -18.82
N ALA A 70 11.84 5.57 -20.03
CA ALA A 70 10.43 5.89 -20.22
C ALA A 70 9.54 4.96 -19.38
N GLY A 71 8.62 5.52 -18.59
CA GLY A 71 7.76 4.78 -17.67
C GLY A 71 8.38 4.48 -16.30
N TYR A 72 9.56 4.99 -16.00
CA TYR A 72 10.24 4.81 -14.71
C TYR A 72 10.68 6.16 -14.15
N HIS A 73 10.71 6.25 -12.82
CA HIS A 73 11.27 7.38 -12.10
C HIS A 73 12.75 7.55 -12.47
N THR A 74 13.15 8.80 -12.74
CA THR A 74 14.56 9.16 -12.88
C THR A 74 15.31 8.79 -11.61
N SER A 75 16.33 7.95 -11.76
CA SER A 75 17.20 7.54 -10.65
C SER A 75 18.52 8.28 -10.75
N THR A 76 18.90 8.95 -9.66
CA THR A 76 20.16 9.70 -9.58
C THR A 76 21.16 8.93 -8.75
N LEU A 77 22.39 8.83 -9.25
CA LEU A 77 23.49 8.22 -8.55
C LEU A 77 24.66 9.20 -8.51
N ARG A 78 25.16 9.44 -7.31
CA ARG A 78 26.34 10.29 -7.09
C ARG A 78 27.52 9.43 -6.65
N PHE A 79 28.58 9.46 -7.45
CA PHE A 79 29.82 8.80 -7.12
C PHE A 79 30.85 9.81 -6.65
N ARG A 80 31.62 9.45 -5.63
CA ARG A 80 32.79 10.19 -5.20
C ARG A 80 34.04 9.39 -5.55
N CYS A 81 35.02 10.07 -6.14
CA CYS A 81 36.33 9.49 -6.37
C CYS A 81 37.19 9.62 -5.11
N ASP A 82 37.85 8.53 -4.72
CA ASP A 82 38.93 8.59 -3.74
C ASP A 82 40.16 9.23 -4.43
N ASP A 83 40.57 10.41 -3.95
CA ASP A 83 41.79 11.09 -4.41
C ASP A 83 42.92 10.83 -3.40
N HIS A 84 43.93 10.08 -3.81
CA HIS A 84 45.15 9.89 -3.03
C HIS A 84 46.32 10.52 -3.79
N ASP A 85 46.88 11.58 -3.22
CA ASP A 85 48.20 12.06 -3.65
C ASP A 85 49.20 10.96 -3.31
N GLY A 86 49.80 10.34 -4.33
CA GLY A 86 50.85 9.36 -4.13
C GLY A 86 52.04 10.04 -3.47
N VAL A 87 52.27 9.77 -2.17
CA VAL A 87 53.56 9.39 -1.53
C VAL A 87 53.49 9.63 -0.02
N LEU A 88 54.03 8.65 0.73
CA LEU A 88 54.33 8.65 2.15
C LEU A 88 55.15 9.89 2.57
N LEU A 89 54.48 11.00 2.90
CA LEU A 89 55.14 12.18 3.47
C LEU A 89 55.76 11.87 4.86
N ALA A 90 55.15 10.96 5.61
CA ALA A 90 55.57 10.62 6.97
C ALA A 90 56.89 9.82 7.01
N ASP A 91 57.08 8.84 6.12
CA ASP A 91 58.27 7.97 6.15
C ASP A 91 59.53 8.67 5.61
N ALA A 92 59.39 9.58 4.65
CA ALA A 92 60.52 10.33 4.09
C ALA A 92 61.07 11.40 5.06
N LEU A 93 60.20 12.02 5.85
CA LEU A 93 60.59 12.99 6.89
C LEU A 93 61.30 12.32 8.08
N LEU A 94 60.90 11.10 8.44
CA LEU A 94 61.51 10.32 9.52
C LEU A 94 62.89 9.74 9.17
N LEU A 95 63.18 9.52 7.88
CA LEU A 95 64.40 8.85 7.43
C LEU A 95 65.42 9.78 6.72
N HIS A 96 65.16 11.09 6.64
CA HIS A 96 66.04 12.09 6.00
C HIS A 96 66.49 11.70 4.57
N ILE A 97 65.65 10.99 3.82
CA ILE A 97 65.94 10.66 2.42
C ILE A 97 65.49 11.86 1.56
N PRO A 98 66.35 12.44 0.70
CA PRO A 98 65.93 13.49 -0.22
C PRO A 98 64.93 12.89 -1.21
N TYR A 99 63.66 13.28 -1.10
CA TYR A 99 62.62 12.89 -2.05
C TYR A 99 62.34 14.06 -3.00
N LEU A 100 62.31 13.78 -4.29
CA LEU A 100 61.81 14.71 -5.31
C LEU A 100 60.28 14.63 -5.28
N VAL A 101 59.61 15.74 -4.93
CA VAL A 101 58.20 15.92 -5.27
C VAL A 101 58.15 16.04 -6.79
N ASP A 102 57.81 14.96 -7.46
CA ASP A 102 57.45 15.04 -8.87
C ASP A 102 56.10 15.74 -8.98
N ARG A 103 56.12 17.04 -9.32
CA ARG A 103 54.91 17.83 -9.59
C ARG A 103 54.07 17.29 -10.76
N ASN A 104 54.61 16.35 -11.53
CA ASN A 104 53.93 15.71 -12.67
C ASN A 104 53.47 14.28 -12.36
N SER A 105 53.58 13.80 -11.11
CA SER A 105 53.04 12.49 -10.76
C SER A 105 51.50 12.55 -10.82
N PRO A 106 50.85 11.74 -11.70
CA PRO A 106 49.41 11.82 -11.90
C PRO A 106 48.67 11.42 -10.62
N ARG A 107 47.63 12.18 -10.26
CA ARG A 107 46.76 11.84 -9.14
C ARG A 107 46.17 10.46 -9.36
N MET A 108 46.31 9.58 -8.37
CA MET A 108 45.73 8.23 -8.46
C MET A 108 44.28 8.29 -8.02
N ARG A 109 43.39 8.40 -9.02
CA ARG A 109 41.94 8.40 -8.84
C ARG A 109 41.40 6.97 -8.86
N LYS A 110 40.57 6.64 -7.87
CA LYS A 110 40.00 5.30 -7.71
C LYS A 110 38.49 5.39 -7.52
N LEU A 111 37.75 4.67 -8.37
CA LEU A 111 36.34 4.35 -8.11
C LEU A 111 36.25 3.20 -7.10
N GLY A 112 35.35 3.33 -6.13
CA GLY A 112 35.11 2.31 -5.09
C GLY A 112 34.48 1.00 -5.62
N PHE A 113 34.06 1.00 -6.88
CA PHE A 113 33.33 -0.09 -7.54
C PHE A 113 33.80 -0.20 -9.01
N GLN A 114 33.67 -1.40 -9.59
CA GLN A 114 33.95 -1.64 -11.01
C GLN A 114 32.67 -1.84 -11.83
N GLU A 115 31.56 -2.11 -11.15
CA GLU A 115 30.26 -2.34 -11.75
C GLU A 115 29.19 -1.96 -10.73
N VAL A 116 28.09 -1.37 -11.18
CA VAL A 116 26.95 -0.99 -10.34
C VAL A 116 25.67 -1.13 -11.15
N THR A 117 24.65 -1.76 -10.56
CA THR A 117 23.32 -1.87 -11.15
C THR A 117 22.36 -0.97 -10.40
N VAL A 118 21.75 -0.03 -11.11
CA VAL A 118 20.80 0.92 -10.54
C VAL A 118 19.38 0.40 -10.74
N PRO A 119 18.65 0.10 -9.65
CA PRO A 119 17.24 -0.27 -9.76
C PRO A 119 16.40 0.95 -10.16
N LEU A 120 15.60 0.80 -11.21
CA LEU A 120 14.60 1.79 -11.61
C LEU A 120 13.22 1.36 -11.10
N TYR A 121 12.42 2.35 -10.71
CA TYR A 121 11.07 2.14 -10.18
C TYR A 121 10.06 2.66 -11.20
N LEU A 122 9.04 1.86 -11.52
CA LEU A 122 7.99 2.29 -12.44
C LEU A 122 7.30 3.55 -11.93
N GLU A 123 7.05 4.47 -12.84
CA GLU A 123 6.12 5.56 -12.57
C GLU A 123 4.69 5.01 -12.66
N PRO A 124 3.86 5.21 -11.62
CA PRO A 124 2.45 4.84 -11.70
C PRO A 124 1.81 5.63 -12.84
N ARG A 125 1.09 4.95 -13.73
CA ARG A 125 0.28 5.66 -14.73
C ARG A 125 -0.81 6.43 -14.00
N GLN A 126 -1.10 7.67 -14.42
CA GLN A 126 -2.06 8.54 -13.75
C GLN A 126 -3.50 7.99 -13.73
N ASP A 127 -3.82 7.07 -14.63
CA ASP A 127 -5.11 6.39 -14.77
C ASP A 127 -5.16 5.03 -14.06
N GLN A 128 -4.04 4.56 -13.51
CA GLN A 128 -3.92 3.23 -12.94
C GLN A 128 -4.26 3.24 -11.45
N ARG A 129 -5.31 2.51 -11.08
CA ARG A 129 -5.72 2.32 -9.69
C ARG A 129 -4.66 1.54 -8.92
N THR A 130 -4.33 2.00 -7.72
CA THR A 130 -3.47 1.27 -6.78
C THR A 130 -4.28 0.20 -6.04
N PHE A 131 -3.71 -0.99 -5.87
CA PHE A 131 -4.33 -2.09 -5.12
C PHE A 131 -3.51 -2.43 -3.89
N LEU A 132 -4.15 -2.43 -2.72
CA LEU A 132 -3.57 -2.95 -1.50
C LEU A 132 -3.47 -4.48 -1.59
N VAL A 133 -2.25 -5.00 -1.63
CA VAL A 133 -1.98 -6.44 -1.73
C VAL A 133 -1.10 -6.86 -0.56
N PRO A 134 -1.66 -7.51 0.46
CA PRO A 134 -0.88 -8.13 1.50
C PRO A 134 -0.01 -9.24 0.89
N VAL A 135 1.26 -9.32 1.29
CA VAL A 135 2.25 -10.25 0.74
C VAL A 135 2.66 -11.22 1.83
N ALA A 136 2.36 -12.50 1.62
CA ALA A 136 2.80 -13.57 2.49
C ALA A 136 4.27 -13.92 2.23
N PRO A 137 4.94 -14.55 3.21
CA PRO A 137 6.15 -15.32 2.97
C PRO A 137 6.07 -16.20 1.71
N MET A 138 7.17 -16.27 0.97
CA MET A 138 7.31 -17.16 -0.18
C MET A 138 7.33 -18.63 0.27
N ASP A 139 6.57 -19.46 -0.43
CA ASP A 139 6.68 -20.91 -0.31
C ASP A 139 7.77 -21.41 -1.27
N VAL A 140 8.50 -22.45 -0.87
CA VAL A 140 9.57 -23.06 -1.67
C VAL A 140 9.18 -24.49 -2.00
N ASP A 141 9.08 -24.80 -3.28
CA ASP A 141 8.75 -26.11 -3.82
C ASP A 141 9.78 -26.47 -4.90
N LEU A 142 10.93 -26.99 -4.44
CA LEU A 142 12.11 -27.33 -5.26
C LEU A 142 12.38 -28.84 -5.27
N THR A 143 11.35 -29.68 -5.11
CA THR A 143 11.53 -31.14 -5.12
C THR A 143 12.14 -31.61 -6.43
N ASP A 144 13.26 -32.35 -6.33
CA ASP A 144 14.02 -32.91 -7.46
C ASP A 144 14.62 -31.86 -8.43
N THR A 145 14.78 -30.61 -7.99
CA THR A 145 15.40 -29.53 -8.78
C THR A 145 16.93 -29.55 -8.68
N ASP A 146 17.63 -29.47 -9.82
CA ASP A 146 19.07 -29.19 -9.86
C ASP A 146 19.30 -27.68 -9.66
N LEU A 147 19.91 -27.31 -8.52
CA LEU A 147 20.12 -25.92 -8.14
C LEU A 147 21.28 -25.25 -8.89
N GLY A 148 21.97 -25.99 -9.76
CA GLY A 148 23.13 -25.51 -10.51
C GLY A 148 24.43 -25.60 -9.72
N THR A 149 25.39 -24.72 -10.02
CA THR A 149 26.74 -24.81 -9.47
C THR A 149 27.34 -23.49 -9.01
N ALA A 150 28.13 -23.54 -7.93
CA ALA A 150 29.03 -22.49 -7.49
C ALA A 150 30.48 -22.94 -7.65
N ASP A 151 31.27 -22.23 -8.45
CA ASP A 151 32.66 -22.60 -8.78
C ASP A 151 32.79 -24.05 -9.29
N GLY A 152 31.79 -24.51 -10.06
CA GLY A 152 31.71 -25.87 -10.59
C GLY A 152 31.36 -26.96 -9.56
N LYS A 153 31.02 -26.59 -8.32
CA LYS A 153 30.48 -27.51 -7.31
C LYS A 153 28.96 -27.40 -7.28
N PRO A 154 28.21 -28.53 -7.19
CA PRO A 154 26.76 -28.49 -7.04
C PRO A 154 26.32 -27.65 -5.85
N LEU A 155 25.24 -26.90 -6.03
CA LEU A 155 24.57 -26.18 -4.96
C LEU A 155 23.60 -27.12 -4.22
N ASP A 156 23.52 -26.98 -2.89
CA ASP A 156 22.56 -27.69 -2.05
C ASP A 156 21.59 -26.72 -1.36
N ASP A 157 20.43 -27.24 -0.95
CA ASP A 157 19.40 -26.53 -0.17
C ASP A 157 19.71 -26.55 1.35
N GLY A 158 20.93 -26.93 1.74
CA GLY A 158 21.34 -27.14 3.12
C GLY A 158 21.53 -25.84 3.92
N ARG A 159 21.72 -25.98 5.25
CA ARG A 159 21.74 -24.89 6.24
C ARG A 159 22.82 -23.81 6.02
N ASP A 160 23.85 -24.10 5.23
CA ASP A 160 25.01 -23.23 4.97
C ASP A 160 25.11 -22.75 3.49
N GLY A 161 24.07 -23.01 2.69
CA GLY A 161 23.97 -22.64 1.27
C GLY A 161 23.58 -21.17 1.02
N PRO A 162 23.68 -20.67 -0.23
CA PRO A 162 23.21 -19.31 -0.60
C PRO A 162 21.70 -19.16 -0.41
N PHE A 163 20.99 -20.29 -0.28
CA PHE A 163 19.55 -20.38 -0.03
C PHE A 163 19.18 -20.26 1.45
N ARG A 164 20.15 -20.09 2.36
CA ARG A 164 19.85 -19.80 3.77
C ARG A 164 18.97 -18.55 3.94
N ASP A 165 19.08 -17.58 3.03
CA ASP A 165 18.23 -16.38 3.04
C ASP A 165 16.82 -16.64 2.46
N LEU A 166 16.61 -17.74 1.73
CA LEU A 166 15.27 -18.30 1.51
C LEU A 166 14.72 -18.96 2.77
N GLY A 167 15.61 -19.35 3.69
CA GLY A 167 15.34 -19.99 4.98
C GLY A 167 14.85 -19.06 6.10
N GLY A 168 14.50 -17.82 5.77
CA GLY A 168 13.53 -17.05 6.54
C GLY A 168 12.39 -16.67 5.62
N ALA A 169 11.37 -17.53 5.48
CA ALA A 169 10.20 -17.22 4.65
C ALA A 169 9.63 -15.82 4.97
N SER A 170 9.77 -15.35 6.22
CA SER A 170 9.48 -13.98 6.65
C SER A 170 10.25 -12.86 5.95
N SER A 171 11.52 -13.03 5.56
CA SER A 171 12.33 -11.99 4.90
C SER A 171 11.93 -11.79 3.44
N SER A 172 11.53 -12.88 2.75
CA SER A 172 11.12 -12.84 1.33
C SER A 172 9.97 -11.86 1.08
N ALA A 173 8.96 -11.83 1.96
CA ALA A 173 7.85 -10.90 1.87
C ALA A 173 8.32 -9.44 2.00
N GLY A 174 9.29 -9.16 2.89
CA GLY A 174 9.89 -7.83 3.02
C GLY A 174 10.65 -7.39 1.77
N THR A 175 11.42 -8.30 1.17
CA THR A 175 12.13 -8.06 -0.09
C THR A 175 11.18 -7.75 -1.24
N ILE A 176 10.10 -8.52 -1.38
CA ILE A 176 9.09 -8.33 -2.43
C ILE A 176 8.34 -7.02 -2.22
N VAL A 177 7.91 -6.73 -0.98
CA VAL A 177 7.27 -5.45 -0.64
C VAL A 177 8.19 -4.26 -0.96
N GLY A 178 9.47 -4.36 -0.63
CA GLY A 178 10.46 -3.34 -0.97
C GLY A 178 10.62 -3.14 -2.48
N ALA A 179 10.60 -4.23 -3.25
CA ALA A 179 10.72 -4.20 -4.71
C ALA A 179 9.47 -3.61 -5.41
N LEU A 180 8.29 -3.83 -4.84
CA LEU A 180 7.01 -3.31 -5.34
C LEU A 180 6.71 -1.87 -4.86
N LYS A 181 7.55 -1.30 -4.00
CA LYS A 181 7.37 0.06 -3.50
C LYS A 181 7.38 1.07 -4.66
N GLY A 182 6.37 1.95 -4.69
CA GLY A 182 6.21 2.96 -5.73
C GLY A 182 5.52 2.45 -7.00
N THR A 183 5.20 1.16 -7.08
CA THR A 183 4.37 0.61 -8.17
C THR A 183 2.88 0.81 -7.89
N TRP A 184 2.03 0.37 -8.82
CA TRP A 184 0.58 0.34 -8.66
C TRP A 184 0.09 -0.74 -7.67
N ILE A 185 0.99 -1.58 -7.15
CA ILE A 185 0.69 -2.54 -6.08
C ILE A 185 1.12 -1.93 -4.74
N ASP A 186 0.17 -1.50 -3.90
CA ASP A 186 0.45 -1.12 -2.49
C ASP A 186 0.69 -2.40 -1.68
N ALA A 187 1.91 -2.92 -1.79
CA ALA A 187 2.31 -4.15 -1.15
C ALA A 187 2.59 -3.92 0.34
N ARG A 188 2.05 -4.79 1.21
CA ARG A 188 2.34 -4.76 2.65
C ARG A 188 2.63 -6.14 3.19
N THR A 189 3.61 -6.27 4.07
CA THR A 189 3.95 -7.58 4.64
C THR A 189 2.81 -8.13 5.48
N TYR A 190 2.37 -9.35 5.16
CA TYR A 190 1.33 -10.06 5.88
C TYR A 190 1.93 -11.03 6.91
N TYR A 191 1.55 -10.84 8.18
CA TYR A 191 1.90 -11.75 9.26
C TYR A 191 0.66 -12.51 9.75
N LYS A 192 0.63 -13.82 9.48
CA LYS A 192 -0.46 -14.71 9.87
C LYS A 192 -0.65 -14.72 11.39
N GLY A 193 -1.92 -14.65 11.83
CA GLY A 193 -2.29 -14.69 13.26
C GLY A 193 -2.19 -13.35 14.00
N SER A 194 -1.71 -12.28 13.36
CA SER A 194 -1.71 -10.93 13.96
C SER A 194 -3.04 -10.20 13.71
N SER A 195 -3.47 -9.35 14.66
CA SER A 195 -4.66 -8.49 14.49
C SER A 195 -4.53 -7.57 13.28
N LYS A 196 -3.36 -6.92 13.13
CA LYS A 196 -3.01 -6.10 11.96
C LYS A 196 -3.05 -6.90 10.67
N GLY A 197 -2.60 -8.15 10.66
CA GLY A 197 -2.66 -9.02 9.49
C GLY A 197 -4.08 -9.38 9.09
N ALA A 198 -4.97 -9.63 10.06
CA ALA A 198 -6.39 -9.90 9.77
C ALA A 198 -7.10 -8.67 9.18
N GLU A 199 -6.85 -7.49 9.73
CA GLU A 199 -7.36 -6.22 9.19
C GLU A 199 -6.83 -5.97 7.77
N LEU A 200 -5.53 -6.18 7.57
CA LEU A 200 -4.87 -5.99 6.28
C LEU A 200 -5.46 -6.89 5.18
N LEU A 201 -5.75 -8.16 5.49
CA LEU A 201 -6.43 -9.07 4.55
C LEU A 201 -7.85 -8.64 4.23
N GLN A 202 -8.54 -8.14 5.24
CA GLN A 202 -9.90 -7.66 5.06
C GLN A 202 -9.94 -6.44 4.15
N GLN A 203 -8.99 -5.52 4.26
CA GLN A 203 -8.88 -4.35 3.39
C GLN A 203 -8.41 -4.73 1.98
N GLY A 204 -7.37 -5.56 1.87
CA GLY A 204 -6.77 -5.92 0.59
C GLY A 204 -7.62 -6.85 -0.27
N LYS A 205 -8.46 -7.69 0.34
CA LYS A 205 -9.31 -8.74 -0.29
C LYS A 205 -8.56 -9.84 -1.04
N VAL A 206 -7.32 -9.62 -1.44
CA VAL A 206 -6.48 -10.51 -2.21
C VAL A 206 -5.13 -10.62 -1.52
N LEU A 207 -4.68 -11.83 -1.21
CA LEU A 207 -3.36 -12.11 -0.62
C LEU A 207 -2.43 -12.61 -1.72
N LEU A 208 -1.22 -12.04 -1.83
CA LEU A 208 -0.17 -12.59 -2.68
C LEU A 208 0.68 -13.59 -1.88
N ARG A 209 0.79 -14.82 -2.37
CA ARG A 209 1.72 -15.84 -1.87
C ARG A 209 2.55 -16.37 -3.03
N PRO A 210 3.81 -15.93 -3.18
CA PRO A 210 4.69 -16.44 -4.21
C PRO A 210 5.13 -17.87 -3.89
N VAL A 211 5.32 -18.69 -4.93
CA VAL A 211 5.82 -20.06 -4.81
C VAL A 211 7.00 -20.22 -5.76
N LEU A 212 8.19 -20.46 -5.22
CA LEU A 212 9.37 -20.79 -6.02
C LEU A 212 9.28 -22.26 -6.46
N ARG A 213 9.22 -22.49 -7.77
CA ARG A 213 9.02 -23.81 -8.40
C ARG A 213 10.29 -24.42 -8.98
N ASP A 214 11.21 -23.57 -9.39
CA ASP A 214 12.44 -23.98 -10.06
C ASP A 214 13.50 -22.90 -9.87
N LEU A 215 14.76 -23.33 -9.79
CA LEU A 215 15.91 -22.46 -9.61
C LEU A 215 17.17 -23.17 -10.12
N ASP A 216 17.82 -22.56 -11.11
CA ASP A 216 19.14 -22.94 -11.59
C ASP A 216 20.07 -21.74 -11.45
N ALA A 217 21.07 -21.87 -10.58
CA ALA A 217 22.04 -20.84 -10.30
C ALA A 217 23.43 -21.32 -10.68
N THR A 218 24.05 -20.67 -11.67
CA THR A 218 25.44 -20.94 -12.04
C THR A 218 26.27 -19.69 -11.82
N PHE A 219 27.10 -19.68 -10.77
CA PHE A 219 27.94 -18.52 -10.47
C PHE A 219 29.36 -18.88 -10.07
N THR A 220 30.27 -17.93 -10.30
CA THR A 220 31.68 -18.03 -9.91
C THR A 220 31.97 -17.05 -8.78
N GLU A 221 32.73 -17.47 -7.77
CA GLU A 221 33.27 -16.60 -6.74
C GLU A 221 34.71 -16.21 -7.09
N LYS A 222 34.95 -14.92 -7.33
CA LYS A 222 36.31 -14.38 -7.51
C LYS A 222 36.53 -13.19 -6.59
N ARG A 223 37.46 -13.35 -5.62
CA ARG A 223 37.83 -12.29 -4.65
C ARG A 223 36.62 -11.73 -3.90
N GLY A 224 35.67 -12.59 -3.50
CA GLY A 224 34.44 -12.19 -2.81
C GLY A 224 33.36 -11.58 -3.70
N ARG A 225 33.53 -11.54 -5.02
CA ARG A 225 32.49 -11.18 -5.98
C ARG A 225 31.86 -12.44 -6.55
N TYR A 226 30.52 -12.51 -6.48
CA TYR A 226 29.69 -13.54 -7.08
C TYR A 226 29.15 -13.02 -8.40
N SER A 227 29.36 -13.78 -9.48
CA SER A 227 28.86 -13.42 -10.80
C SER A 227 28.41 -14.63 -11.61
N GLY A 228 27.26 -14.52 -12.28
CA GLY A 228 26.77 -15.54 -13.21
C GLY A 228 25.24 -15.54 -13.34
N PRO A 229 24.71 -16.34 -14.28
CA PRO A 229 23.28 -16.43 -14.52
C PRO A 229 22.54 -17.13 -13.36
N LEU A 230 21.37 -16.58 -13.06
CA LEU A 230 20.32 -17.16 -12.22
C LEU A 230 19.06 -17.29 -13.07
N ASP A 231 18.52 -18.47 -13.19
CA ASP A 231 17.23 -18.75 -13.83
C ASP A 231 16.28 -19.30 -12.76
N ALA A 232 15.08 -18.73 -12.64
CA ALA A 232 14.09 -19.15 -11.64
C ALA A 232 12.68 -19.14 -12.21
N SER A 233 11.84 -20.04 -11.73
CA SER A 233 10.40 -20.04 -12.02
C SER A 233 9.63 -19.78 -10.73
N ILE A 234 8.85 -18.70 -10.71
CA ILE A 234 8.04 -18.29 -9.56
C ILE A 234 6.58 -18.21 -10.01
N ASP A 235 5.72 -18.94 -9.30
CA ASP A 235 4.27 -18.77 -9.41
C ASP A 235 3.83 -17.65 -8.45
N TRP A 236 3.33 -16.55 -8.98
CA TRP A 236 2.73 -15.48 -8.18
C TRP A 236 1.26 -15.80 -7.94
N VAL A 237 0.96 -16.44 -6.81
CA VAL A 237 -0.39 -16.93 -6.48
C VAL A 237 -1.17 -15.87 -5.73
N PHE A 238 -2.28 -15.42 -6.31
CA PHE A 238 -3.24 -14.52 -5.69
C PHE A 238 -4.38 -15.34 -5.08
N LEU A 239 -4.56 -15.21 -3.77
CA LEU A 239 -5.51 -15.97 -2.94
C LEU A 239 -6.60 -15.04 -2.40
N SER A 240 -7.75 -15.59 -2.03
CA SER A 240 -8.77 -14.81 -1.31
C SER A 240 -8.29 -14.41 0.08
N GLY A 241 -8.38 -13.11 0.38
CA GLY A 241 -8.15 -12.59 1.72
C GLY A 241 -9.17 -13.10 2.73
N MET A 242 -10.35 -13.53 2.27
CA MET A 242 -11.41 -14.12 3.10
C MET A 242 -11.25 -15.64 3.27
N ARG A 243 -10.71 -16.32 2.26
CA ARG A 243 -10.45 -17.78 2.23
C ARG A 243 -9.07 -18.06 1.62
N GLN A 244 -8.03 -18.08 2.45
CA GLN A 244 -6.62 -18.10 2.00
C GLN A 244 -6.20 -19.39 1.27
N ASP A 245 -7.05 -20.41 1.27
CA ASP A 245 -6.91 -21.65 0.50
C ASP A 245 -7.52 -21.53 -0.92
N SER A 246 -8.37 -20.53 -1.16
CA SER A 246 -8.98 -20.29 -2.46
C SER A 246 -8.05 -19.49 -3.36
N VAL A 247 -7.46 -20.14 -4.35
CA VAL A 247 -6.71 -19.49 -5.44
C VAL A 247 -7.69 -18.71 -6.33
N LEU A 248 -7.42 -17.42 -6.51
CA LEU A 248 -8.15 -16.53 -7.40
C LEU A 248 -7.47 -16.43 -8.76
N HIS A 249 -6.14 -16.35 -8.75
CA HIS A 249 -5.34 -16.23 -9.96
C HIS A 249 -3.90 -16.68 -9.71
N THR A 250 -3.18 -17.05 -10.76
CA THR A 250 -1.75 -17.40 -10.68
C THR A 250 -1.04 -16.89 -11.91
N VAL A 251 0.05 -16.15 -11.70
CA VAL A 251 0.93 -15.69 -12.78
C VAL A 251 2.22 -16.51 -12.72
N PRO A 252 2.39 -17.55 -13.54
CA PRO A 252 3.66 -18.27 -13.63
C PRO A 252 4.67 -17.39 -14.37
N MET A 253 5.82 -17.15 -13.75
CA MET A 253 6.84 -16.28 -14.32
C MET A 253 8.23 -16.90 -14.23
N ARG A 254 8.87 -17.08 -15.40
CA ARG A 254 10.29 -17.43 -15.48
C ARG A 254 11.13 -16.16 -15.56
N THR A 255 12.13 -16.06 -14.69
CA THR A 255 13.00 -14.91 -14.53
C THR A 255 14.45 -15.33 -14.67
N ARG A 256 15.18 -14.62 -15.53
CA ARG A 256 16.61 -14.75 -15.70
C ARG A 256 17.30 -13.48 -15.25
N LEU A 257 18.31 -13.60 -14.41
CA LEU A 257 19.13 -12.50 -13.91
C LEU A 257 20.60 -12.87 -14.04
N ASP A 258 21.37 -12.10 -14.79
CA ASP A 258 22.82 -12.17 -14.76
C ASP A 258 23.32 -11.39 -13.53
N LEU A 259 23.58 -12.12 -12.44
CA LEU A 259 23.89 -11.53 -11.14
C LEU A 259 25.33 -10.99 -11.11
N VAL A 260 25.51 -9.85 -10.45
CA VAL A 260 26.80 -9.40 -9.93
C VAL A 260 26.60 -8.84 -8.51
N THR A 261 27.17 -9.49 -7.48
CA THR A 261 27.13 -9.01 -6.08
C THR A 261 28.44 -9.27 -5.35
N THR A 262 28.70 -8.49 -4.30
CA THR A 262 29.82 -8.67 -3.37
C THR A 262 29.46 -9.49 -2.14
N HIS A 263 28.21 -9.93 -2.00
CA HIS A 263 27.74 -10.69 -0.85
C HIS A 263 26.92 -11.89 -1.29
N ARG A 264 27.31 -13.09 -0.84
CA ARG A 264 26.61 -14.35 -1.13
C ARG A 264 25.13 -14.31 -0.73
N THR A 265 24.82 -13.58 0.33
CA THR A 265 23.47 -13.44 0.88
C THR A 265 22.52 -12.59 0.02
N GLU A 266 23.08 -11.81 -0.91
CA GLU A 266 22.28 -10.95 -1.80
C GLU A 266 21.81 -11.69 -3.06
N VAL A 267 22.38 -12.85 -3.39
CA VAL A 267 22.06 -13.64 -4.59
C VAL A 267 20.54 -13.82 -4.77
N MET A 268 19.87 -14.38 -3.75
CA MET A 268 18.43 -14.60 -3.80
C MET A 268 17.61 -13.33 -3.63
N THR A 269 18.15 -12.37 -2.87
CA THR A 269 17.49 -11.09 -2.64
C THR A 269 17.36 -10.31 -3.95
N GLU A 270 18.42 -10.23 -4.75
CA GLU A 270 18.39 -9.54 -6.05
C GLU A 270 17.50 -10.25 -7.06
N LEU A 271 17.53 -11.59 -7.10
CA LEU A 271 16.62 -12.37 -7.95
C LEU A 271 15.15 -12.10 -7.61
N LEU A 272 14.79 -12.12 -6.31
CA LEU A 272 13.41 -11.85 -5.88
C LEU A 272 12.98 -10.42 -6.17
N ARG A 273 13.86 -9.43 -5.97
CA ARG A 273 13.58 -8.03 -6.34
C ARG A 273 13.30 -7.91 -7.83
N HIS A 274 14.16 -8.49 -8.65
CA HIS A 274 14.02 -8.46 -10.11
C HIS A 274 12.72 -9.15 -10.55
N ALA A 275 12.42 -10.34 -10.02
CA ALA A 275 11.18 -11.06 -10.34
C ALA A 275 9.92 -10.29 -9.89
N ALA A 276 9.93 -9.66 -8.70
CA ALA A 276 8.79 -8.87 -8.21
C ALA A 276 8.54 -7.63 -9.06
N ARG A 277 9.59 -6.96 -9.56
CA ARG A 277 9.43 -5.83 -10.50
C ARG A 277 8.78 -6.28 -11.80
N ARG A 278 9.23 -7.41 -12.34
CA ARG A 278 8.63 -7.98 -13.56
C ARG A 278 7.16 -8.34 -13.38
N LEU A 279 6.74 -8.80 -12.20
CA LEU A 279 5.31 -8.96 -11.89
C LEU A 279 4.54 -7.64 -12.00
N ALA A 280 5.09 -6.54 -11.47
CA ALA A 280 4.45 -5.23 -11.55
C ALA A 280 4.40 -4.65 -12.98
N GLU A 281 5.29 -5.12 -13.86
CA GLU A 281 5.34 -4.75 -15.28
C GLU A 281 4.36 -5.54 -16.16
N ASP A 282 3.71 -6.57 -15.62
CA ASP A 282 2.71 -7.35 -16.34
C ASP A 282 1.54 -6.43 -16.78
N PRO A 283 1.27 -6.31 -18.09
CA PRO A 283 0.28 -5.37 -18.60
C PRO A 283 -1.16 -5.77 -18.31
N ASP A 284 -1.43 -7.05 -18.07
CA ASP A 284 -2.78 -7.61 -17.91
C ASP A 284 -3.17 -7.69 -16.42
N LEU A 285 -2.18 -7.85 -15.54
CA LEU A 285 -2.39 -8.01 -14.11
C LEU A 285 -3.23 -6.91 -13.44
N PRO A 286 -3.12 -5.61 -13.78
CA PRO A 286 -3.97 -4.57 -13.19
C PRO A 286 -5.47 -4.80 -13.44
N ALA A 287 -5.84 -5.18 -14.67
CA ALA A 287 -7.23 -5.43 -15.02
C ALA A 287 -7.75 -6.71 -14.33
N VAL A 288 -6.91 -7.74 -14.24
CA VAL A 288 -7.22 -8.97 -13.52
C VAL A 288 -7.46 -8.69 -12.03
N LEU A 289 -6.56 -7.97 -11.35
CA LEU A 289 -6.73 -7.63 -9.93
C LEU A 289 -7.94 -6.73 -9.69
N ALA A 290 -8.25 -5.82 -10.62
CA ALA A 290 -9.48 -5.02 -10.56
C ALA A 290 -10.75 -5.89 -10.58
N GLY A 291 -10.80 -6.89 -11.47
CA GLY A 291 -11.90 -7.85 -11.56
C GLY A 291 -12.04 -8.69 -10.29
N ILE A 292 -10.94 -9.26 -9.81
CA ILE A 292 -10.90 -10.06 -8.59
C ILE A 292 -11.35 -9.25 -7.37
N HIS A 293 -10.86 -8.01 -7.23
CA HIS A 293 -11.23 -7.16 -6.11
C HIS A 293 -12.71 -6.81 -6.16
N LYS A 294 -13.27 -6.53 -7.35
CA LYS A 294 -14.70 -6.28 -7.53
C LYS A 294 -15.54 -7.49 -7.12
N GLU A 295 -15.17 -8.68 -7.57
CA GLU A 295 -15.84 -9.93 -7.19
C GLU A 295 -15.77 -10.20 -5.68
N ALA A 296 -14.61 -9.96 -5.06
CA ALA A 296 -14.44 -10.12 -3.63
C ALA A 296 -15.31 -9.14 -2.82
N VAL A 297 -15.43 -7.89 -3.28
CA VAL A 297 -16.33 -6.89 -2.68
C VAL A 297 -17.79 -7.33 -2.83
N LEU A 298 -18.19 -7.81 -4.01
CA LEU A 298 -19.54 -8.31 -4.28
C LEU A 298 -19.88 -9.53 -3.41
N ALA A 299 -18.97 -10.50 -3.30
CA ALA A 299 -19.12 -11.67 -2.45
C ALA A 299 -19.21 -11.30 -0.96
N GLY A 300 -18.52 -10.22 -0.54
CA GLY A 300 -18.57 -9.69 0.82
C GLY A 300 -19.92 -9.08 1.23
N ARG A 301 -20.83 -8.80 0.29
CA ARG A 301 -22.16 -8.22 0.57
C ARG A 301 -23.11 -9.19 1.28
N GLY A 302 -22.86 -10.49 1.18
CA GLY A 302 -23.76 -11.53 1.70
C GLY A 302 -25.14 -11.55 1.02
N GLU A 303 -26.08 -12.32 1.57
CA GLU A 303 -27.44 -12.46 1.04
C GLU A 303 -28.22 -11.14 1.02
N ALA A 304 -29.05 -10.92 0.00
CA ALA A 304 -29.88 -9.73 -0.09
C ALA A 304 -30.94 -9.73 1.02
N ILE A 305 -31.16 -8.58 1.64
CA ILE A 305 -32.21 -8.39 2.66
C ILE A 305 -33.29 -7.52 2.04
N SER A 306 -34.48 -8.10 1.86
CA SER A 306 -35.66 -7.35 1.44
C SER A 306 -36.20 -6.55 2.63
N VAL A 307 -36.33 -5.25 2.45
CA VAL A 307 -36.84 -4.30 3.46
C VAL A 307 -38.06 -3.57 2.90
N LYS A 308 -38.99 -3.12 3.74
CA LYS A 308 -40.16 -2.36 3.28
C LYS A 308 -39.82 -0.89 3.08
N THR A 309 -40.39 -0.27 2.05
CA THR A 309 -40.29 1.19 1.89
C THR A 309 -40.94 1.89 3.09
N PRO A 310 -40.23 2.80 3.78
CA PRO A 310 -40.76 3.45 4.97
C PRO A 310 -41.90 4.43 4.60
N ALA A 311 -42.88 4.54 5.49
CA ALA A 311 -43.88 5.59 5.40
C ALA A 311 -43.21 6.96 5.64
N PRO A 312 -43.35 7.93 4.71
CA PRO A 312 -42.73 9.24 4.87
C PRO A 312 -43.21 9.96 6.14
N LEU A 313 -42.27 10.53 6.90
CA LEU A 313 -42.60 11.41 8.02
C LEU A 313 -43.14 12.74 7.48
N ALA A 314 -44.30 13.17 7.98
CA ALA A 314 -44.93 14.43 7.62
C ALA A 314 -44.46 15.57 8.55
N PHE A 315 -44.20 16.74 7.98
CA PHE A 315 -43.84 17.96 8.69
C PHE A 315 -44.29 19.20 7.91
N GLU A 316 -44.66 20.27 8.60
CA GLU A 316 -45.23 21.48 7.98
C GLU A 316 -44.16 22.51 7.55
N GLY A 317 -42.91 22.34 7.98
CA GLY A 317 -41.80 23.22 7.60
C GLY A 317 -40.46 22.80 8.21
N ARG A 318 -39.38 23.52 7.86
CA ARG A 318 -37.99 23.12 8.18
C ARG A 318 -37.71 22.90 9.68
N LYS A 319 -38.24 23.76 10.56
CA LYS A 319 -38.02 23.59 12.01
C LYS A 319 -38.68 22.31 12.52
N ASP A 320 -39.91 22.06 12.07
CA ASP A 320 -40.69 20.88 12.40
C ASP A 320 -40.09 19.60 11.79
N MET A 321 -39.53 19.72 10.57
CA MET A 321 -38.80 18.66 9.89
C MET A 321 -37.69 18.11 10.78
N LEU A 322 -36.74 18.94 11.22
CA LEU A 322 -35.60 18.45 11.99
C LEU A 322 -36.04 17.79 13.31
N SER A 323 -36.99 18.39 14.04
CA SER A 323 -37.55 17.77 15.26
C SER A 323 -38.27 16.44 14.98
N THR A 324 -38.84 16.28 13.78
CA THR A 324 -39.51 15.05 13.36
C THR A 324 -38.51 13.97 12.94
N LEU A 325 -37.49 14.31 12.15
CA LEU A 325 -36.45 13.37 11.72
C LEU A 325 -35.66 12.81 12.90
N VAL A 326 -35.40 13.64 13.92
CA VAL A 326 -34.74 13.24 15.18
C VAL A 326 -35.41 12.04 15.85
N LYS A 327 -36.72 11.87 15.69
CA LYS A 327 -37.47 10.73 16.27
C LYS A 327 -37.08 9.38 15.66
N ALA A 328 -36.59 9.39 14.42
CA ALA A 328 -36.13 8.20 13.69
C ALA A 328 -34.63 7.92 13.87
N VAL A 329 -33.92 8.77 14.63
CA VAL A 329 -32.50 8.58 14.97
C VAL A 329 -32.40 7.97 16.36
N THR A 330 -31.54 6.96 16.48
CA THR A 330 -31.35 6.15 17.68
C THR A 330 -29.93 6.25 18.19
N THR A 331 -29.74 6.14 19.50
CA THR A 331 -28.42 5.93 20.09
C THR A 331 -28.17 4.44 20.21
N ILE A 332 -27.06 3.97 19.66
CA ILE A 332 -26.61 2.57 19.77
C ILE A 332 -25.55 2.52 20.86
N GLN A 333 -25.72 1.61 21.81
CA GLN A 333 -24.83 1.43 22.96
C GLN A 333 -24.28 0.00 22.98
N THR A 334 -22.97 -0.11 23.14
CA THR A 334 -22.20 -1.35 23.30
C THR A 334 -21.55 -1.38 24.67
N SER A 335 -20.80 -2.44 24.99
CA SER A 335 -19.97 -2.48 26.21
C SER A 335 -18.90 -1.39 26.26
N ASP A 336 -18.39 -1.00 25.10
CA ASP A 336 -17.17 -0.22 24.95
C ASP A 336 -17.42 1.23 24.48
N GLY A 337 -18.65 1.58 24.11
CA GLY A 337 -18.99 2.92 23.70
C GLY A 337 -20.45 3.13 23.26
N HIS A 338 -20.65 4.20 22.50
CA HIS A 338 -21.92 4.51 21.87
C HIS A 338 -21.72 5.27 20.56
N GLY A 339 -22.73 5.24 19.71
CA GLY A 339 -22.82 6.02 18.49
C GLY A 339 -24.26 6.26 18.09
N SER A 340 -24.46 6.72 16.85
CA SER A 340 -25.78 6.94 16.29
C SER A 340 -26.14 5.87 15.27
N GLY A 341 -27.44 5.66 15.09
CA GLY A 341 -28.01 4.94 13.97
C GLY A 341 -29.34 5.57 13.59
N PHE A 342 -29.93 5.17 12.48
CA PHE A 342 -31.23 5.66 12.08
C PHE A 342 -32.08 4.57 11.44
N LEU A 343 -33.38 4.67 11.68
CA LEU A 343 -34.37 3.75 11.16
C LEU A 343 -34.60 3.99 9.67
N ILE A 344 -34.50 2.91 8.90
CA ILE A 344 -34.78 2.89 7.46
C ILE A 344 -36.09 2.16 7.14
N THR A 345 -36.70 1.51 8.12
CA THR A 345 -38.01 0.85 8.01
C THR A 345 -38.83 1.03 9.28
N ASN A 346 -40.16 1.03 9.14
CA ASN A 346 -41.07 1.11 10.28
C ASN A 346 -41.10 -0.17 11.14
N ASP A 347 -40.52 -1.27 10.68
CA ASP A 347 -40.39 -2.55 11.39
C ASP A 347 -38.99 -2.78 12.03
N GLY A 348 -38.16 -1.73 12.09
CA GLY A 348 -37.01 -1.69 12.99
C GLY A 348 -35.64 -2.04 12.38
N TYR A 349 -35.45 -1.92 11.07
CA TYR A 349 -34.11 -1.93 10.49
C TYR A 349 -33.42 -0.58 10.67
N ILE A 350 -32.19 -0.63 11.16
CA ILE A 350 -31.38 0.53 11.53
C ILE A 350 -30.03 0.45 10.84
N ILE A 351 -29.62 1.51 10.15
CA ILE A 351 -28.25 1.65 9.65
C ILE A 351 -27.40 2.41 10.66
N THR A 352 -26.16 1.96 10.85
CA THR A 352 -25.13 2.61 11.68
C THR A 352 -23.73 2.29 11.13
N ASN A 353 -22.67 2.65 11.85
CA ASN A 353 -21.31 2.26 11.52
C ASN A 353 -20.90 0.93 12.16
N GLU A 354 -19.94 0.25 11.53
CA GLU A 354 -19.40 -1.02 12.04
C GLU A 354 -18.63 -0.83 13.34
N HIS A 355 -17.81 0.22 13.44
CA HIS A 355 -17.09 0.49 14.69
C HIS A 355 -18.01 0.86 15.86
N VAL A 356 -19.26 1.25 15.61
CA VAL A 356 -20.23 1.57 16.67
C VAL A 356 -20.77 0.29 17.31
N VAL A 357 -21.00 -0.76 16.51
CA VAL A 357 -21.50 -2.06 17.00
C VAL A 357 -20.36 -3.00 17.40
N GLU A 358 -19.12 -2.66 17.04
CA GLU A 358 -17.90 -3.42 17.31
C GLU A 358 -18.04 -4.92 17.02
N LYS A 359 -17.83 -5.77 18.04
CA LYS A 359 -17.93 -7.23 17.98
C LYS A 359 -19.20 -7.74 18.64
N ASP A 360 -20.06 -6.85 19.12
CA ASP A 360 -21.25 -7.22 19.88
C ASP A 360 -22.33 -7.75 18.91
N PRO A 361 -22.75 -9.03 19.04
CA PRO A 361 -23.82 -9.56 18.19
C PRO A 361 -25.19 -8.95 18.52
N VAL A 362 -25.32 -8.35 19.72
CA VAL A 362 -26.52 -7.69 20.21
C VAL A 362 -26.12 -6.39 20.89
N VAL A 363 -26.76 -5.29 20.51
CA VAL A 363 -26.52 -3.94 21.03
C VAL A 363 -27.79 -3.40 21.70
N LYS A 364 -27.65 -2.41 22.58
CA LYS A 364 -28.81 -1.68 23.12
C LYS A 364 -29.13 -0.49 22.22
N VAL A 365 -30.36 -0.41 21.74
CA VAL A 365 -30.85 0.66 20.87
C VAL A 365 -31.78 1.54 21.69
N ARG A 366 -31.33 2.75 22.00
CA ARG A 366 -32.11 3.76 22.74
C ARG A 366 -32.76 4.73 21.75
N PHE A 367 -34.06 4.93 21.91
CA PHE A 367 -34.87 5.80 21.08
C PHE A 367 -35.07 7.17 21.72
N GLU A 368 -35.37 8.18 20.90
CA GLU A 368 -35.73 9.54 21.35
C GLU A 368 -36.84 9.52 22.41
N GLN A 369 -37.84 8.67 22.20
CA GLN A 369 -39.02 8.61 23.05
C GLN A 369 -38.73 8.02 24.45
N GLY A 370 -37.47 7.68 24.74
CA GLY A 370 -36.99 7.29 26.06
C GLY A 370 -36.97 5.78 26.32
N PHE A 371 -37.50 4.97 25.40
CA PHE A 371 -37.45 3.51 25.53
C PHE A 371 -36.17 2.94 24.89
N THR A 372 -35.84 1.70 25.26
CA THR A 372 -34.66 0.98 24.76
C THR A 372 -35.06 -0.43 24.36
N LEU A 373 -34.55 -0.90 23.22
CA LEU A 373 -34.75 -2.26 22.71
C LEU A 373 -33.41 -2.95 22.48
N ASP A 374 -33.45 -4.28 22.44
CA ASP A 374 -32.29 -5.07 22.03
C ASP A 374 -32.27 -5.15 20.51
N GLY A 375 -31.15 -4.72 19.92
CA GLY A 375 -30.92 -4.75 18.49
C GLY A 375 -29.93 -5.85 18.13
N ARG A 376 -30.30 -6.74 17.22
CA ARG A 376 -29.39 -7.74 16.67
C ARG A 376 -28.60 -7.15 15.52
N VAL A 377 -27.28 -7.30 15.52
CA VAL A 377 -26.45 -6.97 14.35
C VAL A 377 -26.70 -8.02 13.28
N VAL A 378 -27.38 -7.63 12.20
CA VAL A 378 -27.80 -8.54 11.12
C VAL A 378 -26.76 -8.63 10.02
N LYS A 379 -26.05 -7.53 9.75
CA LYS A 379 -25.00 -7.46 8.73
C LYS A 379 -23.97 -6.39 9.07
N VAL A 380 -22.73 -6.62 8.67
CA VAL A 380 -21.65 -5.64 8.77
C VAL A 380 -20.89 -5.56 7.44
N ASN A 381 -20.49 -4.35 7.07
CA ASN A 381 -19.53 -4.09 6.02
C ASN A 381 -18.38 -3.28 6.63
N ARG A 382 -17.24 -3.94 6.89
CA ARG A 382 -16.11 -3.26 7.53
C ARG A 382 -15.35 -2.33 6.60
N ASP A 383 -15.46 -2.50 5.28
CA ASP A 383 -14.70 -1.70 4.31
C ASP A 383 -15.20 -0.26 4.29
N LEU A 384 -16.51 -0.07 4.37
CA LEU A 384 -17.13 1.25 4.45
C LEU A 384 -17.58 1.60 5.86
N ASP A 385 -17.20 0.79 6.86
CA ASP A 385 -17.55 1.03 8.25
C ASP A 385 -19.07 1.16 8.44
N LEU A 386 -19.84 0.18 7.95
CA LEU A 386 -21.30 0.14 8.01
C LEU A 386 -21.81 -1.10 8.75
N ALA A 387 -22.93 -0.97 9.43
CA ALA A 387 -23.66 -2.08 10.00
C ALA A 387 -25.17 -1.89 9.85
N LEU A 388 -25.86 -3.03 9.77
CA LEU A 388 -27.31 -3.13 9.83
C LEU A 388 -27.69 -3.79 11.15
N VAL A 389 -28.57 -3.13 11.91
CA VAL A 389 -29.14 -3.63 13.16
C VAL A 389 -30.64 -3.82 12.99
N LYS A 390 -31.21 -4.86 13.58
CA LYS A 390 -32.66 -5.12 13.61
C LYS A 390 -33.16 -5.17 15.05
N VAL A 391 -34.15 -4.35 15.36
CA VAL A 391 -34.93 -4.43 16.61
C VAL A 391 -36.29 -5.05 16.33
N ASP A 392 -36.88 -5.72 17.32
CA ASP A 392 -38.22 -6.31 17.19
C ASP A 392 -39.30 -5.34 17.69
N ALA A 393 -39.74 -4.45 16.79
CA ALA A 393 -40.85 -3.52 17.01
C ALA A 393 -41.51 -3.14 15.67
N THR A 394 -42.71 -2.57 15.73
CA THR A 394 -43.46 -2.04 14.59
C THR A 394 -43.84 -0.57 14.81
N ASP A 395 -44.34 0.08 13.76
CA ASP A 395 -44.83 1.47 13.80
C ASP A 395 -43.79 2.48 14.29
N LEU A 396 -42.50 2.16 14.06
CA LEU A 396 -41.40 3.04 14.38
C LEU A 396 -41.29 4.17 13.34
N PRO A 397 -40.88 5.39 13.74
CA PRO A 397 -40.57 6.45 12.79
C PRO A 397 -39.34 6.05 11.96
N ALA A 398 -39.42 6.16 10.64
CA ALA A 398 -38.34 5.78 9.74
C ALA A 398 -38.05 6.89 8.73
N LEU A 399 -36.78 7.05 8.36
CA LEU A 399 -36.35 8.08 7.44
C LEU A 399 -36.52 7.63 6.00
N SER A 400 -36.99 8.55 5.15
CA SER A 400 -37.02 8.35 3.71
C SER A 400 -35.61 8.39 3.13
N ILE A 401 -35.32 7.49 2.19
CA ILE A 401 -34.07 7.48 1.44
C ILE A 401 -34.11 8.53 0.32
N GLY A 402 -33.04 9.31 0.20
CA GLY A 402 -32.84 10.33 -0.81
C GLY A 402 -31.97 9.87 -1.98
N ASP A 403 -31.71 10.80 -2.90
CA ASP A 403 -30.80 10.59 -4.03
C ASP A 403 -29.49 11.34 -3.77
N ASP A 404 -28.43 10.59 -3.45
CA ASP A 404 -27.09 11.15 -3.26
C ASP A 404 -26.34 11.43 -4.57
N THR A 405 -26.84 10.94 -5.71
CA THR A 405 -26.19 11.15 -7.01
C THR A 405 -26.57 12.49 -7.64
N GLY A 406 -27.71 13.04 -7.25
CA GLY A 406 -28.20 14.36 -7.68
C GLY A 406 -27.64 15.54 -6.87
N LEU A 407 -26.91 15.31 -5.77
CA LEU A 407 -26.43 16.39 -4.91
C LEU A 407 -25.41 17.30 -5.62
N LEU A 408 -25.62 18.61 -5.51
CA LEU A 408 -24.73 19.64 -6.03
C LEU A 408 -23.83 20.24 -4.93
N LEU A 409 -22.65 20.72 -5.34
CA LEU A 409 -21.75 21.46 -4.45
C LEU A 409 -22.47 22.67 -3.83
N GLY A 410 -22.36 22.82 -2.52
CA GLY A 410 -22.98 23.91 -1.77
C GLY A 410 -24.40 23.64 -1.28
N GLU A 411 -25.01 22.50 -1.62
CA GLU A 411 -26.32 22.12 -1.04
C GLU A 411 -26.23 21.95 0.47
N GLU A 412 -27.24 22.45 1.19
CA GLU A 412 -27.30 22.33 2.66
C GLU A 412 -27.52 20.87 3.07
N LEU A 413 -26.69 20.41 4.01
CA LEU A 413 -26.78 19.09 4.61
C LEU A 413 -26.87 19.20 6.13
N PHE A 414 -27.55 18.23 6.74
CA PHE A 414 -27.71 18.14 8.19
C PHE A 414 -27.28 16.76 8.68
N ALA A 415 -26.43 16.70 9.70
CA ALA A 415 -26.18 15.46 10.43
C ALA A 415 -26.96 15.47 11.73
N ILE A 416 -27.62 14.36 12.01
CA ILE A 416 -28.41 14.16 13.22
C ILE A 416 -27.77 13.02 14.00
N GLY A 417 -27.54 13.20 15.30
CA GLY A 417 -26.99 12.13 16.12
C GLY A 417 -26.90 12.49 17.60
N THR A 418 -26.25 11.62 18.36
CA THR A 418 -26.10 11.72 19.81
C THR A 418 -24.65 11.96 20.19
N PRO A 419 -24.15 13.21 20.12
CA PRO A 419 -22.74 13.50 20.39
C PRO A 419 -22.38 13.32 21.87
N LEU A 420 -21.17 12.80 22.12
CA LEU A 420 -20.38 12.85 23.36
C LEU A 420 -20.97 12.20 24.63
N ASP A 421 -22.23 12.49 24.98
CA ASP A 421 -22.94 12.00 26.15
C ASP A 421 -24.35 11.61 25.71
N VAL A 422 -24.87 10.49 26.23
CA VAL A 422 -26.21 10.01 25.89
C VAL A 422 -27.31 11.02 26.31
N SER A 423 -27.01 11.90 27.28
CA SER A 423 -27.86 13.04 27.67
C SER A 423 -27.80 14.24 26.71
N LEU A 424 -26.76 14.34 25.89
CA LEU A 424 -26.61 15.30 24.77
C LEU A 424 -27.10 14.73 23.45
N GLY A 425 -27.84 13.61 23.51
CA GLY A 425 -28.51 13.03 22.39
C GLY A 425 -29.18 14.07 21.50
N GLN A 426 -29.31 13.74 20.21
CA GLN A 426 -30.20 14.45 19.30
C GLN A 426 -29.71 15.85 18.87
N SER A 427 -28.40 16.04 18.84
CA SER A 427 -27.81 17.24 18.29
C SER A 427 -27.90 17.22 16.76
N VAL A 428 -28.22 18.39 16.21
CA VAL A 428 -28.23 18.63 14.77
C VAL A 428 -27.11 19.59 14.43
N SER A 429 -26.23 19.17 13.53
CA SER A 429 -25.22 20.04 12.91
C SER A 429 -25.59 20.30 11.46
N ARG A 430 -25.32 21.51 10.98
CA ARG A 430 -25.58 21.94 9.59
C ARG A 430 -24.28 22.34 8.91
N GLY A 431 -24.21 22.06 7.63
CA GLY A 431 -23.13 22.47 6.73
C GLY A 431 -23.60 22.29 5.29
N ILE A 432 -22.67 22.08 4.38
CA ILE A 432 -22.90 21.90 2.95
C ILE A 432 -22.17 20.69 2.39
N LEU A 433 -22.59 20.23 1.22
CA LEU A 433 -21.73 19.35 0.41
C LEU A 433 -20.53 20.15 -0.11
N SER A 434 -19.33 19.76 0.33
CA SER A 434 -18.06 20.38 -0.08
C SER A 434 -17.40 19.65 -1.25
N GLY A 435 -17.80 18.41 -1.54
CA GLY A 435 -17.23 17.61 -2.63
C GLY A 435 -17.71 16.17 -2.64
N THR A 436 -17.56 15.50 -3.78
CA THR A 436 -17.56 14.03 -3.83
C THR A 436 -16.11 13.58 -4.09
N ARG A 437 -15.60 12.65 -3.29
CA ARG A 437 -14.21 12.18 -3.36
C ARG A 437 -14.17 10.68 -3.60
N GLU A 438 -13.16 10.24 -4.34
CA GLU A 438 -12.76 8.84 -4.38
C GLU A 438 -11.47 8.70 -3.58
N ILE A 439 -11.56 8.08 -2.40
CA ILE A 439 -10.43 7.87 -1.48
C ILE A 439 -10.25 6.36 -1.33
N GLU A 440 -9.07 5.86 -1.68
CA GLU A 440 -8.76 4.41 -1.65
C GLU A 440 -9.79 3.56 -2.44
N GLY A 441 -10.34 4.11 -3.53
CA GLY A 441 -11.36 3.47 -4.35
C GLY A 441 -12.75 3.41 -3.72
N ARG A 442 -13.02 4.25 -2.70
CA ARG A 442 -14.31 4.42 -2.04
C ARG A 442 -14.88 5.79 -2.38
N ARG A 443 -16.12 5.83 -2.87
CA ARG A 443 -16.86 7.07 -3.10
C ARG A 443 -17.38 7.61 -1.77
N LEU A 444 -17.02 8.84 -1.42
CA LEU A 444 -17.40 9.52 -0.17
C LEU A 444 -17.95 10.91 -0.46
N LEU A 445 -18.94 11.32 0.35
CA LEU A 445 -19.42 12.69 0.41
C LEU A 445 -18.50 13.46 1.37
N GLN A 446 -17.84 14.50 0.87
CA GLN A 446 -17.07 15.44 1.69
C GLN A 446 -17.97 16.61 2.10
N THR A 447 -17.97 16.95 3.38
CA THR A 447 -18.82 18.00 3.95
C THR A 447 -18.11 18.76 5.07
N ASP A 448 -18.53 19.99 5.32
CA ASP A 448 -18.15 20.78 6.50
C ASP A 448 -19.17 20.65 7.65
N VAL A 449 -20.23 19.85 7.48
CA VAL A 449 -21.08 19.42 8.59
C VAL A 449 -20.20 18.80 9.66
N SER A 450 -20.32 19.29 10.91
CA SER A 450 -19.49 18.82 12.01
C SER A 450 -19.80 17.35 12.33
N ILE A 451 -18.89 16.45 11.99
CA ILE A 451 -18.94 15.04 12.36
C ILE A 451 -18.01 14.83 13.56
N ASN A 452 -18.57 14.35 14.67
CA ASN A 452 -17.89 14.22 15.96
C ASN A 452 -18.26 12.86 16.60
N PRO A 453 -17.47 12.36 17.56
CA PRO A 453 -17.83 11.17 18.32
C PRO A 453 -19.27 11.28 18.86
N GLY A 454 -20.12 10.36 18.39
CA GLY A 454 -21.53 10.27 18.76
C GLY A 454 -22.54 10.61 17.65
N ASN A 455 -22.22 11.41 16.62
CA ASN A 455 -23.05 11.45 15.38
C ASN A 455 -22.54 10.51 14.27
N SER A 456 -21.38 9.88 14.48
CA SER A 456 -20.90 8.72 13.72
C SER A 456 -21.97 7.62 13.67
N GLY A 457 -22.27 7.14 12.47
CA GLY A 457 -23.33 6.17 12.17
C GLY A 457 -24.72 6.80 12.00
N GLY A 458 -24.88 8.08 12.32
CA GLY A 458 -26.10 8.85 12.11
C GLY A 458 -26.32 9.24 10.65
N PRO A 459 -27.54 9.69 10.30
CA PRO A 459 -27.88 10.07 8.93
C PRO A 459 -27.34 11.46 8.61
N LEU A 460 -26.87 11.61 7.37
CA LEU A 460 -26.71 12.89 6.69
C LEU A 460 -27.93 13.09 5.80
N VAL A 461 -28.71 14.15 6.04
CA VAL A 461 -29.97 14.44 5.33
C VAL A 461 -29.91 15.73 4.53
N ASP A 462 -30.63 15.76 3.41
CA ASP A 462 -30.80 16.93 2.55
C ASP A 462 -31.86 17.92 3.10
N GLU A 463 -32.08 19.03 2.40
CA GLU A 463 -33.08 20.04 2.75
C GLU A 463 -34.54 19.55 2.70
N ASN A 464 -34.78 18.40 2.06
CA ASN A 464 -36.08 17.74 1.98
C ASN A 464 -36.26 16.69 3.09
N GLY A 465 -35.28 16.54 3.99
CA GLY A 465 -35.30 15.59 5.09
C GLY A 465 -35.08 14.14 4.65
N LYS A 466 -34.51 13.92 3.45
CA LYS A 466 -34.19 12.59 2.95
C LYS A 466 -32.73 12.24 3.26
N VAL A 467 -32.46 10.98 3.60
CA VAL A 467 -31.11 10.51 3.90
C VAL A 467 -30.31 10.42 2.60
N VAL A 468 -29.15 11.07 2.56
CA VAL A 468 -28.22 11.03 1.43
C VAL A 468 -26.85 10.44 1.80
N GLY A 469 -26.58 10.24 3.08
CA GLY A 469 -25.39 9.51 3.51
C GLY A 469 -25.40 9.05 4.97
N VAL A 470 -24.37 8.29 5.33
CA VAL A 470 -24.09 7.82 6.70
C VAL A 470 -22.81 8.50 7.17
N ALA A 471 -22.88 9.31 8.23
CA ALA A 471 -21.73 10.01 8.77
C ALA A 471 -20.68 9.01 9.30
N THR A 472 -19.39 9.22 9.01
CA THR A 472 -18.30 8.34 9.48
C THR A 472 -17.04 9.13 9.83
N LEU A 473 -16.43 8.78 10.96
CA LEU A 473 -15.15 9.33 11.43
C LEU A 473 -13.94 8.47 11.04
N LYS A 474 -14.16 7.19 10.71
CA LYS A 474 -13.05 6.25 10.48
C LYS A 474 -12.35 6.49 9.14
N LEU A 475 -13.02 7.19 8.23
CA LEU A 475 -12.53 7.50 6.88
C LEU A 475 -11.89 8.89 6.76
N SER A 476 -11.94 9.72 7.81
CA SER A 476 -11.09 10.91 7.92
C SER A 476 -9.69 10.48 8.37
N GLY A 477 -8.75 10.37 7.42
CA GLY A 477 -7.36 9.98 7.72
C GLY A 477 -6.67 10.91 8.74
N GLU A 478 -5.60 10.41 9.37
CA GLU A 478 -4.79 11.17 10.34
C GLU A 478 -4.28 12.49 9.72
N GLY A 479 -4.64 13.63 10.31
CA GLY A 479 -4.18 14.97 9.90
C GLY A 479 -5.17 15.82 9.10
N LEU A 480 -6.41 15.36 8.91
CA LEU A 480 -7.49 16.12 8.24
C LEU A 480 -8.42 16.79 9.28
N GLU A 481 -7.90 17.74 10.05
CA GLU A 481 -8.76 18.57 10.93
C GLU A 481 -9.68 19.46 10.07
N GLY A 482 -10.99 19.42 10.34
CA GLY A 482 -11.98 20.26 9.65
C GLY A 482 -12.59 19.67 8.36
N LEU A 483 -12.41 18.38 8.08
CA LEU A 483 -13.02 17.70 6.93
C LEU A 483 -13.92 16.55 7.40
N GLY A 484 -15.24 16.69 7.19
CA GLY A 484 -16.21 15.62 7.44
C GLY A 484 -16.40 14.73 6.22
N PHE A 485 -16.61 13.43 6.46
CA PHE A 485 -16.94 12.47 5.41
C PHE A 485 -18.18 11.64 5.76
N ALA A 486 -18.97 11.30 4.74
CA ALA A 486 -20.07 10.38 4.85
C ALA A 486 -20.04 9.36 3.71
N VAL A 487 -20.47 8.14 4.00
CA VAL A 487 -20.72 7.11 2.98
C VAL A 487 -22.02 7.47 2.26
N PRO A 488 -22.05 7.63 0.92
CA PRO A 488 -23.28 7.94 0.20
C PRO A 488 -24.35 6.86 0.45
N ILE A 489 -25.62 7.24 0.56
CA ILE A 489 -26.68 6.31 0.95
C ILE A 489 -26.86 5.19 -0.08
N SER A 490 -26.77 5.47 -1.38
CA SER A 490 -26.80 4.44 -2.43
C SER A 490 -25.73 3.38 -2.24
N VAL A 491 -24.51 3.81 -1.89
CA VAL A 491 -23.38 2.93 -1.62
C VAL A 491 -23.63 2.11 -0.34
N ALA A 492 -24.17 2.73 0.71
CA ALA A 492 -24.49 2.02 1.94
C ALA A 492 -25.54 0.92 1.74
N LEU A 493 -26.61 1.21 1.00
CA LEU A 493 -27.65 0.24 0.67
C LEU A 493 -27.10 -0.91 -0.19
N ASP A 494 -26.29 -0.58 -1.20
CA ASP A 494 -25.66 -1.54 -2.10
C ASP A 494 -24.71 -2.48 -1.34
N MET A 495 -23.90 -1.93 -0.44
CA MET A 495 -22.90 -2.70 0.33
C MET A 495 -23.50 -3.51 1.48
N LEU A 496 -24.64 -3.07 2.03
CA LEU A 496 -25.46 -3.87 2.95
C LEU A 496 -26.42 -4.83 2.20
N ASN A 497 -26.45 -4.79 0.86
CA ASN A 497 -27.32 -5.58 0.00
C ASN A 497 -28.81 -5.45 0.36
N LEU A 498 -29.27 -4.23 0.56
CA LEU A 498 -30.65 -3.92 0.93
C LEU A 498 -31.49 -3.67 -0.33
N GLN A 499 -32.65 -4.30 -0.39
CA GLN A 499 -33.60 -4.12 -1.49
C GLN A 499 -34.94 -3.66 -0.92
N PHE A 500 -35.34 -2.43 -1.26
CA PHE A 500 -36.64 -1.92 -0.86
C PHE A 500 -37.74 -2.54 -1.71
N ALA A 501 -38.61 -3.30 -1.05
CA ALA A 501 -39.87 -3.73 -1.60
C ALA A 501 -40.90 -2.58 -1.52
N PRO A 502 -41.80 -2.49 -2.50
CA PRO A 502 -42.87 -1.49 -2.52
C PRO A 502 -43.82 -1.60 -1.32
#